data_AF-A0A7K1ATE7-F1
#
_entry.id   AF-A0A7K1ATE7-F1
#
_cell.length_a   1.000
_cell.length_b   1.000
_cell.length_c   1.000
_cell.angle_alpha   90.00
_cell.angle_beta   90.00
_cell.angle_gamma   90.00
#
_symmetry.space_group_name_H-M   'P 1'
#
loop_
_entity.id
_entity.type
_entity.pdbx_description
1 polymer ?
#
loop_
_entity_poly.entity_id
_entity_poly.type
_entity_poly.pdbx_seq_one_letter_code
_entity_poly.pdbx_strand_id
1 'polypeptide(L)'
;MFSKRTFILGALACLFLTGCSVISEVLPETAMTNVLSGREGSNGPILVVKIDDTAQAHPQIGLEDADIVYIEQVEGGLTRLAAVFSSVIPQRIGPVRSARISDVEILSQYGRVAFAYSGAQKKLLPIIAAANLQDLGAQRQSPTIFTTDPNRTPPFAMVLRADLLMALVQEKNFHIDTAKNIGSKFGALQEGGVSTSKADMHWPAATYSATWSSDESRWLLSHNNAIDVADSGVVLGPTTLIIQMVSITPSEYKDKVGG
;
A
#
# COMPACT_ATOMS: atom_id res chain seq x y z
N MET A 1 89.95 3.87 -18.27
CA MET A 1 89.50 2.68 -17.52
C MET A 1 88.62 3.13 -16.35
N PHE A 2 87.38 2.65 -16.37
CA PHE A 2 86.38 2.54 -15.31
C PHE A 2 86.04 3.73 -14.38
N SER A 3 84.85 4.26 -14.67
CA SER A 3 83.95 5.10 -13.88
C SER A 3 83.48 4.44 -12.57
N LYS A 4 83.26 5.24 -11.53
CA LYS A 4 82.28 4.97 -10.47
C LYS A 4 81.40 6.20 -10.26
N ARG A 5 80.08 5.93 -10.29
CA ARG A 5 78.95 6.88 -10.24
C ARG A 5 78.76 7.45 -8.84
N THR A 6 78.39 8.72 -8.77
CA THR A 6 77.92 9.44 -7.59
C THR A 6 76.40 9.61 -7.69
N PHE A 7 75.65 9.20 -6.66
CA PHE A 7 74.24 9.52 -6.48
C PHE A 7 74.13 10.69 -5.50
N ILE A 8 73.48 11.78 -5.90
CA ILE A 8 73.11 12.92 -5.07
C ILE A 8 71.60 12.82 -4.82
N LEU A 9 71.19 12.76 -3.55
CA LEU A 9 69.79 12.91 -3.14
C LEU A 9 69.63 14.30 -2.53
N GLY A 10 68.90 15.18 -3.21
CA GLY A 10 68.53 16.51 -2.74
C GLY A 10 67.25 16.48 -1.90
N ALA A 11 67.26 17.18 -0.77
CA ALA A 11 66.10 17.40 0.08
C ALA A 11 65.18 18.48 -0.51
N LEU A 12 63.87 18.26 -0.48
CA LEU A 12 62.86 19.29 -0.74
C LEU A 12 61.85 19.30 0.40
N ALA A 13 61.72 20.46 1.05
CA ALA A 13 60.78 20.76 2.11
C ALA A 13 59.39 21.07 1.53
N CYS A 14 58.32 20.60 2.19
CA CYS A 14 56.95 21.05 1.92
C CYS A 14 56.30 21.56 3.20
N LEU A 15 55.75 22.77 3.10
CA LEU A 15 55.08 23.54 4.14
C LEU A 15 53.79 22.86 4.60
N PHE A 16 53.54 22.89 5.92
CA PHE A 16 52.24 22.59 6.51
C PHE A 16 51.32 23.82 6.41
N LEU A 17 50.26 23.73 5.61
CA LEU A 17 49.12 24.66 5.65
C LEU A 17 48.00 24.01 6.46
N THR A 18 47.74 24.56 7.65
CA THR A 18 46.61 24.20 8.51
C THR A 18 45.32 24.79 7.93
N GLY A 19 44.60 23.98 7.14
CA GLY A 19 43.22 24.29 6.75
C GLY A 19 42.25 23.88 7.85
N CYS A 20 41.51 24.84 8.39
CA CYS A 20 40.35 24.57 9.24
C CYS A 20 39.26 23.92 8.36
N SER A 21 39.15 22.59 8.38
CA SER A 21 37.99 21.91 7.83
C SER A 21 36.82 22.09 8.80
N VAL A 22 35.91 22.98 8.47
CA VAL A 22 34.57 23.00 9.06
C VAL A 22 33.88 21.72 8.58
N ILE A 23 33.90 20.68 9.41
CA ILE A 23 33.00 19.55 9.27
C ILE A 23 31.62 20.09 9.66
N SER A 24 30.84 20.52 8.68
CA SER A 24 29.39 20.51 8.84
C SER A 24 28.99 19.05 8.93
N GLU A 25 28.79 18.56 10.16
CA GLU A 25 27.99 17.35 10.36
C GLU A 25 26.61 17.65 9.75
N VAL A 26 26.40 17.14 8.54
CA VAL A 26 25.07 17.04 7.95
C VAL A 26 24.33 16.04 8.81
N LEU A 27 23.65 16.53 9.86
CA LEU A 27 22.67 15.72 10.57
C LEU A 27 21.72 15.15 9.51
N PRO A 28 21.48 13.83 9.49
CA PRO A 28 20.54 13.25 8.54
C PRO A 28 19.21 13.95 8.73
N GLU A 29 18.67 14.50 7.64
CA GLU A 29 17.34 15.07 7.60
C GLU A 29 16.38 14.02 8.18
N THR A 30 15.72 14.34 9.28
CA THR A 30 14.89 13.36 9.99
C THR A 30 13.83 12.88 9.01
N ALA A 31 13.92 11.61 8.61
CA ALA A 31 13.03 11.07 7.62
C ALA A 31 11.58 11.18 8.11
N MET A 32 10.71 11.77 7.29
CA MET A 32 9.32 11.96 7.65
C MET A 32 8.66 10.60 7.92
N THR A 33 7.84 10.52 8.96
CA THR A 33 7.04 9.32 9.25
C THR A 33 5.62 9.51 8.75
N ASN A 34 5.11 8.55 7.99
CA ASN A 34 3.72 8.51 7.58
C ASN A 34 2.83 8.15 8.78
N VAL A 35 1.79 8.94 9.03
CA VAL A 35 0.94 8.81 10.23
C VAL A 35 -0.05 7.65 10.16
N LEU A 36 -0.27 7.06 8.98
CA LEU A 36 -1.14 5.89 8.79
C LEU A 36 -0.39 4.59 9.08
N SER A 37 0.84 4.47 8.58
CA SER A 37 1.64 3.23 8.67
C SER A 37 2.70 3.25 9.77
N GLY A 38 3.09 4.43 10.28
CA GLY A 38 4.19 4.57 11.22
C GLY A 38 5.57 4.30 10.61
N ARG A 39 5.64 4.18 9.28
CA ARG A 39 6.86 3.93 8.51
C ARG A 39 7.39 5.24 7.94
N GLU A 40 8.65 5.23 7.51
CA GLU A 40 9.21 6.33 6.72
C GLU A 40 8.37 6.58 5.46
N GLY A 41 7.96 7.83 5.24
CA GLY A 41 7.10 8.21 4.12
C GLY A 41 6.42 9.57 4.31
N SER A 42 5.97 10.13 3.19
CA SER A 42 5.23 11.40 3.18
C SER A 42 3.79 11.23 3.70
N ASN A 43 3.14 12.34 4.07
CA ASN A 43 1.72 12.37 4.43
C ASN A 43 0.91 13.05 3.32
N GLY A 44 0.76 12.38 2.18
CA GLY A 44 0.09 12.89 1.00
C GLY A 44 -1.44 12.75 1.01
N PRO A 45 -2.12 13.17 -0.07
CA PRO A 45 -3.54 12.88 -0.30
C PRO A 45 -3.81 11.38 -0.23
N ILE A 46 -4.97 11.00 0.30
CA ILE A 46 -5.33 9.60 0.50
C ILE A 46 -6.07 9.06 -0.73
N LEU A 47 -5.48 8.07 -1.40
CA LEU A 47 -6.13 7.22 -2.39
C LEU A 47 -6.47 5.88 -1.75
N VAL A 48 -7.73 5.45 -1.89
CA VAL A 48 -8.13 4.07 -1.55
C VAL A 48 -8.64 3.37 -2.79
N VAL A 49 -8.09 2.18 -3.04
CA VAL A 49 -8.46 1.35 -4.19
C VAL A 49 -9.05 0.04 -3.70
N LYS A 50 -10.23 -0.28 -4.22
CA LYS A 50 -10.84 -1.60 -4.04
C LYS A 50 -10.20 -2.59 -5.00
N ILE A 51 -9.58 -3.64 -4.49
CA ILE A 51 -8.78 -4.59 -5.28
C ILE A 51 -9.37 -6.00 -5.12
N ASP A 52 -9.35 -6.76 -6.23
CA ASP A 52 -9.70 -8.17 -6.26
C ASP A 52 -8.68 -8.99 -5.47
N ASP A 53 -9.16 -10.03 -4.80
CA ASP A 53 -8.32 -10.94 -4.03
C ASP A 53 -8.61 -12.41 -4.35
N THR A 54 -9.31 -12.68 -5.45
CA THR A 54 -9.46 -14.04 -5.95
C THR A 54 -8.14 -14.56 -6.52
N ALA A 55 -7.96 -15.89 -6.54
CA ALA A 55 -6.72 -16.49 -7.06
C ALA A 55 -6.38 -16.06 -8.50
N GLN A 56 -7.38 -15.79 -9.36
CA GLN A 56 -7.17 -15.30 -10.72
C GLN A 56 -6.72 -13.84 -10.81
N ALA A 57 -6.85 -13.08 -9.72
CA ALA A 57 -6.40 -11.71 -9.62
C ALA A 57 -4.97 -11.57 -9.07
N HIS A 58 -4.43 -12.64 -8.50
CA HIS A 58 -3.04 -12.69 -8.07
C HIS A 58 -2.11 -12.90 -9.28
N PRO A 59 -0.91 -12.31 -9.32
CA PRO A 59 -0.40 -11.33 -8.36
C PRO A 59 -1.12 -9.97 -8.47
N GLN A 60 -1.27 -9.20 -7.38
CA GLN A 60 -1.79 -7.83 -7.46
C GLN A 60 -0.70 -6.84 -7.92
N ILE A 61 -1.12 -5.72 -8.50
CA ILE A 61 -0.24 -4.65 -8.99
C ILE A 61 -0.24 -3.52 -7.97
N GLY A 62 0.95 -3.10 -7.52
CA GLY A 62 1.17 -1.90 -6.69
C GLY A 62 0.77 -2.03 -5.23
N LEU A 63 0.43 -3.23 -4.76
CA LEU A 63 -0.03 -3.45 -3.38
C LEU A 63 1.11 -3.30 -2.34
N GLU A 64 2.35 -3.50 -2.76
CA GLU A 64 3.55 -3.35 -1.95
C GLU A 64 3.80 -1.92 -1.44
N ASP A 65 3.22 -0.92 -2.12
CA ASP A 65 3.34 0.50 -1.77
C ASP A 65 2.23 0.98 -0.82
N ALA A 66 1.27 0.12 -0.45
CA ALA A 66 0.16 0.50 0.40
C ALA A 66 0.61 0.79 1.84
N ASP A 67 0.09 1.87 2.43
CA ASP A 67 0.30 2.20 3.84
C ASP A 67 -0.53 1.29 4.76
N ILE A 68 -1.77 0.99 4.35
CA ILE A 68 -2.70 0.11 5.06
C ILE A 68 -3.43 -0.75 4.02
N VAL A 69 -3.60 -2.03 4.31
CA VAL A 69 -4.44 -2.94 3.53
C VAL A 69 -5.47 -3.58 4.46
N TYR A 70 -6.74 -3.37 4.15
CA TYR A 70 -7.83 -4.12 4.78
C TYR A 70 -8.14 -5.35 3.94
N ILE A 71 -8.13 -6.53 4.56
CA ILE A 71 -8.60 -7.78 3.97
C ILE A 71 -9.99 -8.05 4.56
N GLU A 72 -11.04 -8.00 3.74
CA GLU A 72 -12.41 -8.18 4.21
C GLU A 72 -13.14 -9.29 3.47
N GLN A 73 -14.07 -9.96 4.16
CA GLN A 73 -14.98 -10.92 3.53
C GLN A 73 -15.96 -10.17 2.63
N VAL A 74 -16.21 -10.74 1.45
CA VAL A 74 -17.24 -10.29 0.51
C VAL A 74 -18.12 -11.46 0.07
N GLU A 75 -18.85 -11.32 -1.04
CA GLU A 75 -19.80 -12.33 -1.48
C GLU A 75 -19.16 -13.71 -1.72
N GLY A 76 -19.94 -14.75 -1.41
CA GLY A 76 -19.49 -16.14 -1.55
C GLY A 76 -18.41 -16.54 -0.55
N GLY A 77 -18.09 -15.70 0.44
CA GLY A 77 -17.03 -15.96 1.42
C GLY A 77 -15.62 -15.75 0.89
N LEU A 78 -15.50 -15.10 -0.27
CA LEU A 78 -14.22 -14.63 -0.82
C LEU A 78 -13.71 -13.43 -0.01
N THR A 79 -12.45 -13.05 -0.22
CA THR A 79 -11.89 -11.80 0.28
C THR A 79 -11.81 -10.73 -0.82
N ARG A 80 -11.75 -9.47 -0.41
CA ARG A 80 -11.29 -8.33 -1.24
C ARG A 80 -10.44 -7.40 -0.40
N LEU A 81 -9.60 -6.62 -1.07
CA LEU A 81 -8.70 -5.70 -0.42
C LEU A 81 -9.20 -4.26 -0.56
N ALA A 82 -9.15 -3.47 0.50
CA ALA A 82 -9.16 -2.01 0.41
C ALA A 82 -7.76 -1.51 0.76
N ALA A 83 -7.00 -1.10 -0.26
CA ALA A 83 -5.62 -0.64 -0.10
C ALA A 83 -5.56 0.88 -0.05
N VAL A 84 -4.98 1.41 1.02
CA VAL A 84 -4.85 2.84 1.33
C VAL A 84 -3.43 3.28 1.01
N PHE A 85 -3.32 4.31 0.17
CA PHE A 85 -2.07 4.88 -0.30
C PHE A 85 -2.02 6.37 0.05
N SER A 86 -0.92 6.81 0.66
CA SER A 86 -0.66 8.21 0.98
C SER A 86 0.82 8.56 0.95
N SER A 87 1.69 7.66 1.43
CA SER A 87 3.14 7.86 1.41
C SER A 87 3.70 7.76 -0.01
N VAL A 88 3.26 6.73 -0.73
CA VAL A 88 3.57 6.45 -2.13
C VAL A 88 2.27 6.03 -2.82
N ILE A 89 1.97 6.66 -3.96
CA ILE A 89 0.89 6.21 -4.84
C ILE A 89 1.55 5.62 -6.10
N PRO A 90 1.50 4.29 -6.30
CA PRO A 90 2.10 3.67 -7.47
C PRO A 90 1.39 4.10 -8.75
N GLN A 91 2.07 3.94 -9.89
CA GLN A 91 1.49 4.32 -11.18
C GLN A 91 0.28 3.46 -11.56
N ARG A 92 0.34 2.16 -11.26
CA ARG A 92 -0.68 1.16 -11.61
C ARG A 92 -1.14 0.43 -10.36
N ILE A 93 -2.46 0.21 -10.24
CA ILE A 93 -3.06 -0.53 -9.12
C ILE A 93 -4.16 -1.46 -9.63
N GLY A 94 -4.17 -2.72 -9.18
CA GLY A 94 -5.28 -3.63 -9.46
C GLY A 94 -4.95 -5.11 -9.26
N PRO A 95 -5.82 -6.03 -9.72
CA PRO A 95 -7.07 -5.74 -10.44
C PRO A 95 -8.10 -4.99 -9.61
N VAL A 96 -8.66 -3.91 -10.12
CA VAL A 96 -9.67 -3.11 -9.42
C VAL A 96 -10.99 -3.90 -9.35
N ARG A 97 -11.68 -3.82 -8.21
CA ARG A 97 -12.96 -4.50 -7.98
C ARG A 97 -14.07 -3.66 -7.41
N SER A 98 -15.24 -4.29 -7.35
CA SER A 98 -16.47 -3.65 -6.94
C SER A 98 -16.48 -3.29 -5.47
N ALA A 99 -16.96 -2.08 -5.17
CA ALA A 99 -17.12 -1.57 -3.81
C ALA A 99 -18.25 -2.25 -3.04
N ARG A 100 -18.14 -2.26 -1.72
CA ARG A 100 -19.07 -2.83 -0.73
C ARG A 100 -19.44 -1.79 0.33
N ILE A 101 -20.51 -2.06 1.08
CA ILE A 101 -20.98 -1.11 2.10
C ILE A 101 -19.94 -0.92 3.21
N SER A 102 -19.22 -1.99 3.57
CA SER A 102 -18.10 -1.95 4.51
C SER A 102 -17.01 -0.96 4.10
N ASP A 103 -16.77 -0.76 2.79
CA ASP A 103 -15.82 0.26 2.34
C ASP A 103 -16.25 1.66 2.83
N VAL A 104 -17.55 2.01 2.76
CA VAL A 104 -18.02 3.33 3.24
C VAL A 104 -17.77 3.51 4.74
N GLU A 105 -17.96 2.45 5.53
CA GLU A 105 -17.73 2.47 6.97
C GLU A 105 -16.23 2.58 7.29
N ILE A 106 -15.40 1.75 6.66
CA ILE A 106 -13.94 1.75 6.82
C ILE A 106 -13.37 3.11 6.43
N LEU A 107 -13.79 3.68 5.30
CA LEU A 107 -13.20 4.90 4.77
C LEU A 107 -13.53 6.16 5.60
N SER A 108 -14.61 6.12 6.39
CA SER A 108 -15.07 7.27 7.17
C SER A 108 -14.02 7.83 8.14
N GLN A 109 -13.12 6.99 8.66
CA GLN A 109 -12.07 7.39 9.61
C GLN A 109 -10.96 8.25 8.96
N TYR A 110 -10.82 8.17 7.63
CA TYR A 110 -9.78 8.88 6.88
C TYR A 110 -10.22 10.29 6.46
N GLY A 111 -11.47 10.67 6.70
CA GLY A 111 -12.06 11.88 6.14
C GLY A 111 -12.37 11.71 4.66
N ARG A 112 -12.18 12.76 3.85
CA ARG A 112 -12.59 12.74 2.43
C ARG A 112 -11.51 12.14 1.53
N VAL A 113 -11.58 10.84 1.27
CA VAL A 113 -10.59 10.12 0.44
C VAL A 113 -10.93 10.12 -1.05
N ALA A 114 -9.93 9.92 -1.91
CA ALA A 114 -10.13 9.53 -3.30
C ALA A 114 -10.47 8.04 -3.36
N PHE A 115 -11.67 7.64 -3.77
CA PHE A 115 -12.09 6.24 -3.75
C PHE A 115 -12.26 5.67 -5.17
N ALA A 116 -11.39 4.74 -5.53
CA ALA A 116 -11.39 4.06 -6.83
C ALA A 116 -11.87 2.61 -6.71
N TYR A 117 -12.82 2.23 -7.56
CA TYR A 117 -13.46 0.92 -7.58
C TYR A 117 -14.08 0.65 -8.96
N SER A 118 -14.44 -0.59 -9.27
CA SER A 118 -14.91 -1.00 -10.61
C SER A 118 -16.34 -1.55 -10.61
N GLY A 119 -17.29 -0.76 -10.12
CA GLY A 119 -18.68 -1.20 -9.99
C GLY A 119 -19.13 -1.36 -8.55
N ALA A 120 -20.43 -1.40 -8.35
CA ALA A 120 -21.03 -1.71 -7.07
C ALA A 120 -22.43 -2.27 -7.33
N GLN A 121 -23.04 -2.84 -6.30
CA GLN A 121 -24.47 -3.16 -6.34
C GLN A 121 -25.24 -1.86 -6.64
N LYS A 122 -26.22 -1.88 -7.55
CA LYS A 122 -26.93 -0.68 -8.03
C LYS A 122 -27.51 0.19 -6.90
N LYS A 123 -28.07 -0.41 -5.85
CA LYS A 123 -28.61 0.27 -4.65
C LYS A 123 -27.52 0.88 -3.78
N LEU A 124 -26.26 0.42 -3.88
CA LEU A 124 -25.13 0.99 -3.15
C LEU A 124 -24.58 2.26 -3.83
N LEU A 125 -24.79 2.44 -5.14
CA LEU A 125 -24.27 3.60 -5.87
C LEU A 125 -24.71 4.96 -5.29
N PRO A 126 -26.00 5.17 -4.90
CA PRO A 126 -26.41 6.41 -4.24
C PRO A 126 -25.77 6.61 -2.86
N ILE A 127 -25.51 5.52 -2.13
CA ILE A 127 -24.87 5.57 -0.81
C ILE A 127 -23.40 6.01 -0.95
N ILE A 128 -22.67 5.42 -1.90
CA ILE A 128 -21.29 5.83 -2.22
C ILE A 128 -21.25 7.30 -2.64
N ALA A 129 -22.18 7.73 -3.51
CA ALA A 129 -22.23 9.11 -3.97
C ALA A 129 -22.55 10.13 -2.85
N ALA A 130 -23.27 9.71 -1.80
CA ALA A 130 -23.62 10.54 -0.65
C ALA A 130 -22.59 10.47 0.50
N ALA A 131 -21.68 9.50 0.48
CA ALA A 131 -20.69 9.31 1.52
C ALA A 131 -19.64 10.44 1.53
N ASN A 132 -18.93 10.60 2.66
CA ASN A 132 -17.82 11.55 2.77
C ASN A 132 -16.55 11.04 2.09
N LEU A 133 -16.62 10.87 0.76
CA LEU A 133 -15.51 10.47 -0.09
C LEU A 133 -15.66 11.14 -1.45
N GLN A 134 -14.60 11.11 -2.25
CA GLN A 134 -14.65 11.46 -3.66
C GLN A 134 -14.88 10.18 -4.48
N ASP A 135 -16.09 10.03 -5.01
CA ASP A 135 -16.47 8.89 -5.87
C ASP A 135 -15.73 8.98 -7.21
N LEU A 136 -14.71 8.14 -7.38
CA LEU A 136 -13.89 8.03 -8.59
C LEU A 136 -14.02 6.65 -9.24
N GLY A 137 -15.19 6.01 -9.09
CA GLY A 137 -15.46 4.69 -9.65
C GLY A 137 -15.36 4.64 -11.18
N ALA A 138 -14.92 3.51 -11.71
CA ALA A 138 -14.64 3.28 -13.13
C ALA A 138 -15.80 3.68 -14.07
N GLN A 139 -17.06 3.55 -13.62
CA GLN A 139 -18.23 3.92 -14.43
C GLN A 139 -18.32 5.41 -14.76
N ARG A 140 -17.54 6.27 -14.10
CA ARG A 140 -17.53 7.73 -14.30
C ARG A 140 -16.21 8.24 -14.86
N GLN A 141 -15.25 7.35 -15.13
CA GLN A 141 -13.89 7.71 -15.49
C GLN A 141 -13.54 7.17 -16.87
N SER A 142 -12.55 7.81 -17.50
CA SER A 142 -12.09 7.44 -18.84
C SER A 142 -11.50 6.02 -18.86
N PRO A 143 -11.64 5.26 -19.96
CA PRO A 143 -10.91 4.01 -20.17
C PRO A 143 -9.38 4.20 -20.25
N THR A 144 -8.90 5.45 -20.32
CA THR A 144 -7.46 5.77 -20.14
C THR A 144 -7.02 5.71 -18.68
N ILE A 145 -7.94 5.94 -17.73
CA ILE A 145 -7.70 5.85 -16.29
C ILE A 145 -7.97 4.43 -15.79
N PHE A 146 -9.09 3.81 -16.20
CA PHE A 146 -9.40 2.42 -15.90
C PHE A 146 -9.15 1.57 -17.15
N THR A 147 -7.95 1.02 -17.21
CA THR A 147 -7.45 0.26 -18.35
C THR A 147 -7.73 -1.24 -18.19
N THR A 148 -7.62 -2.00 -19.29
CA THR A 148 -7.67 -3.47 -19.27
C THR A 148 -6.26 -4.00 -19.51
N ASP A 149 -5.76 -4.82 -18.58
CA ASP A 149 -4.50 -5.53 -18.76
C ASP A 149 -4.68 -6.65 -19.80
N PRO A 150 -3.95 -6.63 -20.92
CA PRO A 150 -4.11 -7.63 -21.98
C PRO A 150 -3.62 -9.02 -21.59
N ASN A 151 -2.83 -9.15 -20.52
CA ASN A 151 -2.33 -10.43 -20.04
C ASN A 151 -3.30 -11.11 -19.05
N ARG A 152 -4.42 -10.46 -18.73
CA ARG A 152 -5.43 -10.95 -17.80
C ARG A 152 -6.78 -11.10 -18.47
N THR A 153 -7.58 -12.04 -17.97
CA THR A 153 -8.94 -12.28 -18.47
C THR A 153 -9.96 -11.52 -17.62
N PRO A 154 -10.88 -10.75 -18.23
CA PRO A 154 -12.01 -10.18 -17.49
C PRO A 154 -12.79 -11.27 -16.73
N PRO A 155 -13.26 -11.00 -15.51
CA PRO A 155 -13.29 -9.70 -14.83
C PRO A 155 -12.06 -9.37 -13.96
N PHE A 156 -10.94 -10.07 -14.10
CA PHE A 156 -9.72 -9.92 -13.30
C PHE A 156 -8.65 -9.02 -13.96
N ALA A 157 -9.05 -8.23 -14.95
CA ALA A 157 -8.13 -7.52 -15.84
C ALA A 157 -8.14 -5.99 -15.70
N MET A 158 -9.07 -5.41 -14.93
CA MET A 158 -9.15 -3.95 -14.83
C MET A 158 -8.02 -3.40 -13.96
N VAL A 159 -7.23 -2.47 -14.49
CA VAL A 159 -6.11 -1.84 -13.78
C VAL A 159 -6.28 -0.33 -13.79
N LEU A 160 -6.16 0.28 -12.61
CA LEU A 160 -6.16 1.72 -12.42
C LEU A 160 -4.81 2.31 -12.83
N ARG A 161 -4.84 3.37 -13.63
CA ARG A 161 -3.75 4.33 -13.81
C ARG A 161 -3.89 5.41 -12.75
N ALA A 162 -3.30 5.15 -11.59
CA ALA A 162 -3.45 6.00 -10.41
C ALA A 162 -2.73 7.35 -10.59
N ASP A 163 -1.65 7.38 -11.37
CA ASP A 163 -1.01 8.62 -11.82
C ASP A 163 -2.00 9.54 -12.56
N LEU A 164 -2.75 9.00 -13.52
CA LEU A 164 -3.74 9.76 -14.27
C LEU A 164 -4.97 10.12 -13.43
N LEU A 165 -5.40 9.24 -12.53
CA LEU A 165 -6.50 9.53 -11.61
C LEU A 165 -6.14 10.67 -10.66
N MET A 166 -4.94 10.66 -10.08
CA MET A 166 -4.50 11.71 -9.16
C MET A 166 -4.20 13.03 -9.89
N ALA A 167 -3.75 12.98 -11.15
CA ALA A 167 -3.68 14.17 -12.01
C ALA A 167 -5.08 14.77 -12.25
N LEU A 168 -6.09 13.94 -12.51
CA LEU A 168 -7.49 14.39 -12.65
C LEU A 168 -8.01 15.02 -11.34
N VAL A 169 -7.70 14.43 -10.19
CA VAL A 169 -8.05 14.99 -8.88
C VAL A 169 -7.52 16.41 -8.72
N GLN A 170 -6.26 16.63 -9.10
CA GLN A 170 -5.63 17.96 -9.07
C GLN A 170 -6.26 18.91 -10.09
N GLU A 171 -6.44 18.48 -11.34
CA GLU A 171 -7.03 19.27 -12.42
C GLU A 171 -8.45 19.75 -12.08
N LYS A 172 -9.28 18.87 -11.50
CA LYS A 172 -10.65 19.19 -11.08
C LYS A 172 -10.72 19.88 -9.72
N ASN A 173 -9.59 20.07 -9.05
CA ASN A 173 -9.50 20.60 -7.70
C ASN A 173 -10.44 19.86 -6.73
N PHE A 174 -10.50 18.53 -6.84
CA PHE A 174 -11.27 17.72 -5.90
C PHE A 174 -10.61 17.79 -4.54
N HIS A 175 -11.39 18.10 -3.52
CA HIS A 175 -10.91 18.11 -2.15
C HIS A 175 -10.72 16.68 -1.65
N ILE A 176 -9.45 16.32 -1.43
CA ILE A 176 -9.01 15.06 -0.82
C ILE A 176 -8.21 15.39 0.43
N ASP A 177 -8.57 14.76 1.55
CA ASP A 177 -7.82 14.87 2.79
C ASP A 177 -6.45 14.21 2.67
N THR A 178 -5.45 14.81 3.32
CA THR A 178 -4.13 14.22 3.51
C THR A 178 -4.14 13.23 4.67
N ALA A 179 -3.18 12.30 4.69
CA ALA A 179 -3.01 11.39 5.81
C ALA A 179 -2.99 12.12 7.16
N LYS A 180 -3.84 11.62 8.07
CA LYS A 180 -3.97 12.07 9.45
C LYS A 180 -4.06 10.85 10.34
N ASN A 181 -3.67 10.99 11.61
CA ASN A 181 -3.76 9.89 12.55
C ASN A 181 -5.24 9.48 12.74
N ILE A 182 -5.54 8.21 12.46
CA ILE A 182 -6.88 7.60 12.56
C ILE A 182 -7.15 6.93 13.91
N GLY A 183 -6.31 7.18 14.92
CA GLY A 183 -6.38 6.58 16.25
C GLY A 183 -5.21 5.62 16.54
N SER A 184 -4.33 5.36 15.56
CA SER A 184 -3.16 4.53 15.72
C SER A 184 -2.12 5.16 16.64
N LYS A 185 -1.48 4.33 17.46
CA LYS A 185 -0.32 4.70 18.28
C LYS A 185 0.82 3.72 17.99
N PHE A 186 1.86 4.22 17.35
CA PHE A 186 3.08 3.46 17.08
C PHE A 186 4.05 3.62 18.24
N GLY A 187 4.73 2.53 18.60
CA GLY A 187 5.67 2.56 19.71
C GLY A 187 6.23 1.18 20.03
N ALA A 188 6.92 1.10 21.17
CA ALA A 188 7.45 -0.15 21.67
C ALA A 188 6.34 -1.20 21.92
N LEU A 189 6.72 -2.47 21.83
CA LEU A 189 5.85 -3.59 22.18
C LEU A 189 5.33 -3.41 23.60
N GLN A 190 4.02 -3.57 23.75
CA GLN A 190 3.35 -3.50 25.05
C GLN A 190 3.59 -4.80 25.83
N GLU A 191 3.56 -4.71 27.16
CA GLU A 191 3.65 -5.89 28.03
C GLU A 191 2.42 -6.82 27.87
N GLY A 192 2.61 -8.11 28.11
CA GLY A 192 1.52 -9.11 28.09
C GLY A 192 1.26 -9.78 26.73
N GLY A 193 2.04 -9.47 25.70
CA GLY A 193 2.00 -10.17 24.41
C GLY A 193 2.53 -11.61 24.46
N VAL A 194 2.09 -12.45 23.52
CA VAL A 194 2.60 -13.81 23.32
C VAL A 194 3.43 -13.84 22.04
N SER A 195 4.63 -14.41 22.11
CA SER A 195 5.48 -14.59 20.93
C SER A 195 4.73 -15.42 19.88
N THR A 196 4.50 -14.83 18.72
CA THR A 196 3.72 -15.43 17.63
C THR A 196 4.56 -15.40 16.36
N SER A 197 4.76 -16.56 15.74
CA SER A 197 5.51 -16.70 14.49
C SER A 197 4.64 -17.10 13.30
N LYS A 198 3.39 -17.49 13.56
CA LYS A 198 2.42 -17.84 12.52
C LYS A 198 1.00 -17.48 12.94
N ALA A 199 0.19 -17.02 11.99
CA ALA A 199 -1.25 -16.88 12.12
C ALA A 199 -1.96 -17.36 10.85
N ASP A 200 -3.03 -18.12 11.00
CA ASP A 200 -3.88 -18.58 9.89
C ASP A 200 -5.28 -17.99 10.04
N MET A 201 -5.76 -17.30 9.01
CA MET A 201 -7.05 -16.60 8.95
C MET A 201 -7.92 -17.27 7.89
N HIS A 202 -9.10 -17.74 8.29
CA HIS A 202 -9.98 -18.53 7.45
C HIS A 202 -11.29 -17.78 7.20
N TRP A 203 -11.60 -17.58 5.93
CA TRP A 203 -12.91 -17.22 5.41
C TRP A 203 -13.54 -18.45 4.73
N PRO A 204 -14.85 -18.44 4.45
CA PRO A 204 -15.50 -19.61 3.86
C PRO A 204 -14.92 -20.05 2.51
N ALA A 205 -14.35 -19.12 1.73
CA ALA A 205 -13.78 -19.41 0.41
C ALA A 205 -12.37 -18.81 0.19
N ALA A 206 -11.68 -18.41 1.25
CA ALA A 206 -10.31 -17.90 1.19
C ALA A 206 -9.55 -18.17 2.49
N THR A 207 -8.25 -18.40 2.40
CA THR A 207 -7.35 -18.53 3.55
C THR A 207 -6.14 -17.63 3.37
N TYR A 208 -5.83 -16.86 4.41
CA TYR A 208 -4.53 -16.20 4.56
C TYR A 208 -3.69 -16.89 5.62
N SER A 209 -2.41 -17.05 5.34
CA SER A 209 -1.41 -17.42 6.34
C SER A 209 -0.38 -16.31 6.43
N ALA A 210 -0.01 -15.92 7.65
CA ALA A 210 1.07 -14.98 7.92
C ALA A 210 2.17 -15.70 8.70
N THR A 211 3.40 -15.66 8.19
CA THR A 211 4.58 -16.22 8.87
C THR A 211 5.57 -15.11 9.16
N TRP A 212 6.04 -15.02 10.41
CA TRP A 212 7.04 -14.02 10.79
C TRP A 212 8.41 -14.36 10.22
N SER A 213 9.02 -13.41 9.51
CA SER A 213 10.42 -13.49 9.07
C SER A 213 11.30 -12.70 10.03
N SER A 214 12.20 -13.39 10.73
CA SER A 214 13.21 -12.73 11.58
C SER A 214 14.16 -11.87 10.75
N ASP A 215 14.52 -12.36 9.57
CA ASP A 215 15.53 -11.74 8.71
C ASP A 215 15.00 -10.44 8.09
N GLU A 216 13.71 -10.40 7.77
CA GLU A 216 13.05 -9.23 7.21
C GLU A 216 12.31 -8.38 8.26
N SER A 217 12.21 -8.85 9.51
CA SER A 217 11.49 -8.19 10.60
C SER A 217 10.05 -7.79 10.23
N ARG A 218 9.35 -8.68 9.50
CA ARG A 218 7.98 -8.48 9.03
C ARG A 218 7.26 -9.81 8.83
N TRP A 219 5.95 -9.74 8.63
CA TRP A 219 5.14 -10.87 8.21
C TRP A 219 5.28 -11.11 6.71
N LEU A 220 5.36 -12.38 6.32
CA LEU A 220 5.25 -12.84 4.94
C LEU A 220 3.89 -13.53 4.77
N LEU A 221 3.15 -13.13 3.75
CA LEU A 221 1.79 -13.62 3.52
C LEU A 221 1.77 -14.75 2.48
N SER A 222 0.82 -15.66 2.68
CA SER A 222 0.35 -16.61 1.68
C SER A 222 -1.16 -16.49 1.55
N HIS A 223 -1.67 -16.59 0.33
CA HIS A 223 -3.09 -16.62 0.02
C HIS A 223 -3.44 -17.95 -0.66
N ASN A 224 -4.43 -18.68 -0.12
CA ASN A 224 -4.85 -19.99 -0.60
C ASN A 224 -3.69 -20.99 -0.81
N ASN A 225 -2.75 -21.02 0.13
CA ASN A 225 -1.53 -21.84 0.14
C ASN A 225 -0.46 -21.49 -0.92
N ALA A 226 -0.64 -20.39 -1.67
CA ALA A 226 0.41 -19.83 -2.53
C ALA A 226 1.08 -18.65 -1.82
N ILE A 227 2.38 -18.42 -2.08
CA ILE A 227 3.08 -17.23 -1.59
C ILE A 227 2.40 -16.01 -2.20
N ASP A 228 2.05 -15.03 -1.36
CA ASP A 228 1.40 -13.80 -1.81
C ASP A 228 2.48 -12.87 -2.37
N VAL A 229 2.46 -12.66 -3.69
CA VAL A 229 3.46 -11.87 -4.40
C VAL A 229 2.80 -10.77 -5.20
N ALA A 230 3.40 -9.59 -5.19
CA ALA A 230 3.04 -8.52 -6.09
C ALA A 230 3.54 -8.80 -7.53
N ASP A 231 2.99 -8.08 -8.51
CA ASP A 231 3.39 -8.15 -9.92
C ASP A 231 4.88 -7.79 -10.12
N SER A 232 5.45 -7.00 -9.21
CA SER A 232 6.88 -6.69 -9.13
C SER A 232 7.76 -7.86 -8.67
N GLY A 233 7.16 -8.94 -8.17
CA GLY A 233 7.85 -10.09 -7.58
C GLY A 233 8.13 -9.97 -6.08
N VAL A 234 7.77 -8.85 -5.45
CA VAL A 234 7.91 -8.67 -3.99
C VAL A 234 6.93 -9.58 -3.26
N VAL A 235 7.44 -10.34 -2.27
CA VAL A 235 6.58 -11.10 -1.35
C VAL A 235 5.85 -10.12 -0.43
N LEU A 236 4.53 -10.09 -0.52
CA LEU A 236 3.67 -9.19 0.22
C LEU A 236 3.64 -9.55 1.71
N GLY A 237 3.59 -8.51 2.54
CA GLY A 237 3.29 -8.67 3.95
C GLY A 237 3.77 -7.51 4.83
N PRO A 238 3.02 -7.19 5.91
CA PRO A 238 3.23 -5.98 6.69
C PRO A 238 4.23 -6.18 7.84
N THR A 239 4.73 -5.09 8.42
CA THR A 239 5.44 -5.13 9.71
C THR A 239 4.47 -5.29 10.90
N THR A 240 3.23 -4.83 10.74
CA THR A 240 2.16 -4.95 11.74
C THR A 240 0.95 -5.66 11.13
N LEU A 241 0.50 -6.75 11.75
CA LEU A 241 -0.70 -7.49 11.36
C LEU A 241 -1.76 -7.35 12.46
N ILE A 242 -2.96 -6.92 12.10
CA ILE A 242 -4.09 -6.80 13.01
C ILE A 242 -5.18 -7.76 12.56
N ILE A 243 -5.59 -8.67 13.43
CA ILE A 243 -6.72 -9.58 13.20
C ILE A 243 -7.90 -9.08 14.02
N GLN A 244 -8.96 -8.67 13.35
CA GLN A 244 -10.19 -8.17 13.98
C GLN A 244 -11.32 -9.19 13.80
N MET A 245 -11.85 -9.69 14.91
CA MET A 245 -13.03 -10.56 14.90
C MET A 245 -14.28 -9.67 14.88
N VAL A 246 -15.03 -9.73 13.79
CA VAL A 246 -16.23 -8.93 13.58
C VAL A 246 -17.45 -9.81 13.34
N SER A 247 -18.63 -9.30 13.68
CA SER A 247 -19.89 -9.97 13.33
C SER A 247 -20.25 -9.65 11.87
N ILE A 248 -20.47 -10.69 11.06
CA ILE A 248 -20.91 -10.54 9.66
C ILE A 248 -22.41 -10.79 9.60
N THR A 249 -23.16 -9.81 9.11
CA THR A 249 -24.61 -9.91 8.91
C THR A 249 -24.96 -9.79 7.43
N PRO A 250 -25.98 -10.52 6.93
CA PRO A 250 -26.43 -10.38 5.56
C PRO A 250 -26.78 -8.93 5.24
N SER A 251 -26.28 -8.45 4.12
CA SER A 251 -26.52 -7.10 3.65
C SER A 251 -27.90 -6.98 2.97
N GLU A 252 -28.54 -5.82 3.07
CA GLU A 252 -29.69 -5.49 2.21
C GLU A 252 -29.28 -5.31 0.74
N TYR A 253 -27.98 -5.08 0.49
CA TYR A 253 -27.36 -4.94 -0.82
C TYR A 253 -26.91 -6.30 -1.35
N LYS A 254 -27.79 -7.02 -2.05
CA LYS A 254 -27.52 -8.36 -2.59
C LYS A 254 -26.91 -8.33 -4.00
N ASP A 255 -25.86 -9.10 -4.23
CA ASP A 255 -25.34 -9.48 -5.55
C ASP A 255 -25.80 -10.91 -5.93
N LYS A 256 -25.51 -11.37 -7.15
CA LYS A 256 -25.92 -12.69 -7.70
C LYS A 256 -25.51 -13.88 -6.84
N VAL A 257 -24.45 -13.73 -6.04
CA VAL A 257 -23.85 -14.79 -5.22
C VAL A 257 -24.01 -14.54 -3.71
N GLY A 258 -24.82 -13.55 -3.31
CA GLY A 258 -25.02 -13.17 -1.90
C GLY A 258 -24.65 -11.72 -1.64
N GLY A 259 -24.68 -11.33 -0.37
CA GLY A 259 -24.40 -9.98 0.13
C GLY A 259 -24.23 -10.05 1.63
#